data_AF-Q306J6-F1
#
_entry.id   AF-Q306J6-F1
#
_cell.length_a   1.000
_cell.length_b   1.000
_cell.length_c   1.000
_cell.angle_alpha   90.00
_cell.angle_beta   90.00
_cell.angle_gamma   90.00
#
_symmetry.space_group_name_H-M   'P 1'
#
loop_
_entity.id
_entity.type
_entity.pdbx_description
1 polymer ?
#
loop_
_entity_poly.entity_id
_entity_poly.type
_entity_poly.pdbx_seq_one_letter_code
_entity_poly.pdbx_strand_id
1 'polypeptide(L)'
;CSTGDAMGMNMVSKGVQNVLDFLVNQFPDMDVLGISGNYCSDKKPAAVNWIEGRGKSVVCEAVIKEEVVHKVLKTNVAALVELNMLKNLTGSAIAGALGGFNAHASNIVSAVYIATGQDPAQNVESSHCITMMEAVNGGKDLHVSVSMPSIEVGTVGGGTQLASQSACLNLLGV
;
A
#
# COMPACT_ATOMS: atom_id res chain seq x y z
N CYS A 1 -3.80 2.49 16.45
CA CYS A 1 -5.24 2.68 16.73
C CYS A 1 -6.06 2.20 15.52
N SER A 2 -7.38 2.04 15.66
CA SER A 2 -8.29 1.80 14.53
C SER A 2 -9.13 3.05 14.27
N THR A 3 -9.50 3.28 13.01
CA THR A 3 -10.22 4.48 12.55
C THR A 3 -11.56 4.15 11.89
N GLY A 4 -12.06 2.91 12.09
CA GLY A 4 -13.22 2.38 11.38
C GLY A 4 -12.97 2.32 9.88
N ASP A 5 -13.94 2.80 9.11
CA ASP A 5 -13.90 2.84 7.64
C ASP A 5 -13.33 4.15 7.07
N ALA A 6 -12.95 5.10 7.93
CA ALA A 6 -12.20 6.26 7.50
C ALA A 6 -10.71 5.91 7.37
N MET A 7 -10.02 6.51 6.39
CA MET A 7 -8.55 6.46 6.34
C MET A 7 -7.93 6.98 7.64
N GLY A 8 -8.56 8.03 8.22
CA GLY A 8 -8.44 8.31 9.64
C GLY A 8 -7.37 9.33 10.04
N MET A 9 -6.64 9.94 9.11
CA MET A 9 -5.62 10.96 9.42
C MET A 9 -6.12 12.06 10.38
N ASN A 10 -7.27 12.67 10.11
CA ASN A 10 -7.84 13.71 10.99
C ASN A 10 -8.24 13.17 12.37
N MET A 11 -8.77 11.94 12.41
CA MET A 11 -9.18 11.28 13.66
C MET A 11 -7.94 11.00 14.53
N VAL A 12 -6.88 10.48 13.93
CA VAL A 12 -5.62 10.18 14.62
C VAL A 12 -4.96 11.46 15.11
N SER A 13 -4.86 12.50 14.29
CA SER A 13 -4.27 13.79 14.70
C SER A 13 -4.98 14.40 15.91
N LYS A 14 -6.32 14.34 15.95
CA LYS A 14 -7.10 14.80 17.10
C LYS A 14 -6.82 13.97 18.36
N GLY A 15 -6.69 12.66 18.21
CA GLY A 15 -6.28 11.77 19.30
C GLY A 15 -4.89 12.10 19.84
N VAL A 16 -3.93 12.31 18.93
CA VAL A 16 -2.55 12.70 19.28
C VAL A 16 -2.52 14.03 20.02
N GLN A 17 -3.28 15.04 19.58
CA GLN A 17 -3.35 16.33 20.29
C GLN A 17 -3.80 16.15 21.76
N ASN A 18 -4.87 15.39 22.00
CA ASN A 18 -5.35 15.15 23.36
C ASN A 18 -4.31 14.40 24.22
N VAL A 19 -3.56 13.48 23.62
CA VAL A 19 -2.48 12.77 24.32
C VAL A 19 -1.32 13.71 24.63
N LEU A 20 -0.94 14.58 23.69
CA LEU A 20 0.11 15.58 23.90
C LEU A 20 -0.28 16.57 25.00
N ASP A 21 -1.51 17.06 25.00
CA ASP A 21 -2.02 17.95 26.06
C ASP A 21 -1.98 17.29 27.43
N PHE A 22 -2.33 15.99 27.52
CA PHE A 22 -2.18 15.22 28.75
C PHE A 22 -0.71 15.10 29.17
N LEU A 23 0.19 14.78 28.24
CA LEU A 23 1.62 14.62 28.52
C LEU A 23 2.28 15.93 28.96
N VAL A 24 1.93 17.08 28.37
CA VAL A 24 2.42 18.40 28.82
C VAL A 24 2.03 18.67 30.26
N ASN A 25 0.82 18.26 30.67
CA ASN A 25 0.41 18.39 32.07
C ASN A 25 1.20 17.48 33.03
N GLN A 26 1.68 16.32 32.56
CA GLN A 26 2.51 15.39 33.37
C GLN A 26 3.99 15.75 33.36
N PHE A 27 4.47 16.34 32.26
CA PHE A 27 5.85 16.74 32.04
C PHE A 27 5.88 18.22 31.61
N PRO A 28 5.77 19.16 32.58
CA PRO A 28 5.63 20.59 32.27
C PRO A 28 6.85 21.22 31.57
N ASP A 29 7.99 20.52 31.57
CA ASP A 29 9.22 20.88 30.87
C ASP A 29 9.27 20.36 29.42
N MET A 30 8.28 19.57 29.00
CA MET A 30 8.17 19.10 27.62
C MET A 30 7.68 20.21 26.69
N ASP A 31 8.39 20.44 25.58
CA ASP A 31 7.99 21.36 24.51
C ASP A 31 7.48 20.60 23.28
N VAL A 32 6.27 20.94 22.81
CA VAL A 32 5.63 20.31 21.66
C VAL A 32 5.84 21.17 20.43
N LEU A 33 6.84 20.82 19.63
CA LEU A 33 7.18 21.54 18.40
C LEU A 33 6.15 21.34 17.27
N GLY A 34 5.44 20.20 17.27
CA GLY A 34 4.41 19.91 16.29
C GLY A 34 3.81 18.51 16.44
N ILE A 35 2.60 18.34 15.94
CA ILE A 35 1.86 17.06 16.00
C ILE A 35 2.51 16.01 15.09
N SER A 36 3.11 16.43 13.97
CA SER A 36 3.77 15.56 13.00
C SER A 36 5.25 15.90 12.88
N GLY A 37 6.10 15.02 13.41
CA GLY A 37 7.55 15.07 13.26
C GLY A 37 8.07 14.29 12.05
N ASN A 38 7.24 14.04 11.03
CA ASN A 38 7.52 13.15 9.89
C ASN A 38 7.82 11.67 10.23
N TYR A 39 7.67 11.26 11.48
CA TYR A 39 7.78 9.86 11.88
C TYR A 39 6.49 9.04 11.64
N CYS A 40 5.48 9.64 10.99
CA CYS A 40 4.24 8.95 10.65
C CYS A 40 4.42 7.80 9.63
N SER A 41 5.11 7.92 8.48
CA SER A 41 5.43 9.11 7.67
C SER A 41 4.39 9.30 6.57
N ASP A 42 3.83 10.50 6.42
CA ASP A 42 2.72 10.75 5.48
C ASP A 42 3.16 11.36 4.16
N LYS A 43 2.82 10.73 3.02
CA LYS A 43 3.12 11.25 1.67
C LYS A 43 4.61 11.42 1.38
N LYS A 44 5.47 10.67 2.08
CA LYS A 44 6.92 10.63 1.87
C LYS A 44 7.40 9.18 1.95
N PRO A 45 8.35 8.77 1.07
CA PRO A 45 8.93 7.43 1.15
C PRO A 45 9.68 7.28 2.47
N ALA A 46 9.30 6.28 3.28
CA ALA A 46 9.90 6.05 4.60
C ALA A 46 9.93 4.57 4.96
N ALA A 47 11.06 4.13 5.52
CA ALA A 47 11.28 2.72 5.83
C ALA A 47 10.37 2.23 6.96
N VAL A 48 10.00 3.13 7.88
CA VAL A 48 9.06 2.81 8.97
C VAL A 48 7.72 2.30 8.43
N ASN A 49 7.18 2.92 7.35
CA ASN A 49 5.93 2.45 6.75
C ASN A 49 6.08 1.08 6.07
N TRP A 50 7.26 0.76 5.54
CA TRP A 50 7.54 -0.54 4.93
C TRP A 50 7.67 -1.65 5.98
N ILE A 51 8.36 -1.36 7.09
CA ILE A 51 8.72 -2.34 8.12
C ILE A 51 7.58 -2.53 9.13
N GLU A 52 7.04 -1.44 9.67
CA GLU A 52 6.03 -1.45 10.73
C GLU A 52 4.60 -1.41 10.17
N GLY A 53 4.44 -1.11 8.88
CA GLY A 53 3.15 -0.93 8.23
C GLY A 53 2.50 0.43 8.52
N ARG A 54 1.49 0.79 7.72
CA ARG A 54 0.67 2.00 7.93
C ARG A 54 -0.70 1.84 7.27
N GLY A 55 -1.78 2.17 7.97
CA GLY A 55 -3.12 1.90 7.43
C GLY A 55 -3.41 0.39 7.41
N LYS A 56 -3.53 -0.21 6.21
CA LYS A 56 -3.83 -1.64 6.03
C LYS A 56 -2.62 -2.36 5.43
N SER A 57 -2.22 -3.46 6.08
CA SER A 57 -1.23 -4.40 5.54
C SER A 57 -1.94 -5.60 4.93
N VAL A 58 -1.73 -5.85 3.64
CA VAL A 58 -2.50 -6.83 2.87
C VAL A 58 -1.57 -7.72 2.05
N VAL A 59 -1.92 -9.01 1.95
CA VAL A 59 -1.29 -9.98 1.07
C VAL A 59 -2.36 -10.60 0.17
N CYS A 60 -2.04 -10.80 -1.10
CA CYS A 60 -2.89 -11.50 -2.07
C CYS A 60 -2.03 -12.47 -2.88
N GLU A 61 -2.57 -13.65 -3.17
CA GLU A 61 -1.89 -14.68 -3.94
C GLU A 61 -2.83 -15.40 -4.91
N ALA A 62 -2.26 -15.95 -5.98
CA ALA A 62 -2.98 -16.76 -6.95
C ALA A 62 -2.04 -17.78 -7.61
N VAL A 63 -2.62 -18.90 -8.07
CA VAL A 63 -1.94 -19.87 -8.94
C VAL A 63 -2.53 -19.75 -10.34
N ILE A 64 -1.70 -19.40 -11.32
CA ILE A 64 -2.05 -19.27 -12.73
C ILE A 64 -1.57 -20.52 -13.47
N LYS A 65 -2.51 -21.26 -14.06
CA LYS A 65 -2.19 -22.50 -14.78
C LYS A 65 -1.33 -22.25 -16.01
N GLU A 66 -0.46 -23.20 -16.35
CA GLU A 66 0.42 -23.19 -17.54
C GLU A 66 -0.30 -22.69 -18.79
N GLU A 67 -1.46 -23.29 -19.08
CA GLU A 67 -2.26 -22.96 -20.25
C GLU A 67 -2.66 -21.49 -20.28
N VAL A 68 -3.00 -20.90 -19.14
CA VAL A 68 -3.39 -19.48 -19.04
C VAL A 68 -2.18 -18.59 -19.23
N VAL A 69 -1.02 -18.95 -18.66
CA VAL A 69 0.24 -18.22 -18.86
C VAL A 69 0.61 -18.19 -20.35
N HIS A 70 0.53 -19.33 -21.03
CA HIS A 70 0.83 -19.41 -22.46
C HIS A 70 -0.22 -18.74 -23.34
N LYS A 71 -1.52 -19.04 -23.13
CA LYS A 71 -2.59 -18.58 -24.02
C LYS A 71 -3.00 -17.14 -23.75
N VAL A 72 -2.93 -16.64 -22.53
CA VAL A 72 -3.38 -15.28 -22.19
C VAL A 72 -2.19 -14.34 -22.04
N LEU A 73 -1.21 -14.71 -21.21
CA LEU A 73 -0.04 -13.85 -20.94
C LEU A 73 1.03 -13.92 -22.03
N LYS A 74 0.90 -14.87 -22.98
CA LYS A 74 1.77 -15.02 -24.17
C LYS A 74 3.24 -15.22 -23.80
N THR A 75 3.49 -15.91 -22.69
CA THR A 75 4.83 -16.19 -22.17
C THR A 75 4.86 -17.60 -21.54
N ASN A 76 5.93 -17.95 -20.84
CA ASN A 76 6.05 -19.18 -20.06
C ASN A 76 6.40 -18.87 -18.60
N VAL A 77 6.19 -19.84 -17.71
CA VAL A 77 6.39 -19.67 -16.26
C VAL A 77 7.84 -19.34 -15.93
N ALA A 78 8.80 -20.06 -16.51
CA ALA A 78 10.22 -19.86 -16.23
C ALA A 78 10.68 -18.43 -16.55
N ALA A 79 10.24 -17.88 -17.70
CA ALA A 79 10.56 -16.51 -18.10
C ALA A 79 9.97 -15.46 -17.14
N LEU A 80 8.75 -15.69 -16.62
CA LEU A 80 8.15 -14.76 -15.65
C LEU A 80 8.86 -14.79 -14.30
N VAL A 81 9.21 -15.98 -13.80
CA VAL A 81 9.98 -16.13 -12.55
C VAL A 81 11.34 -15.48 -12.68
N GLU A 82 12.07 -15.74 -13.77
CA GLU A 82 13.37 -15.13 -14.04
C GLU A 82 13.26 -13.59 -14.13
N LEU A 83 12.29 -13.09 -14.90
CA LEU A 83 12.05 -11.65 -15.02
C LEU A 83 11.73 -11.01 -13.66
N ASN A 84 10.91 -11.66 -12.82
CA ASN A 84 10.57 -11.15 -11.49
C ASN A 84 11.82 -11.04 -10.62
N MET A 85 12.64 -12.10 -10.59
CA MET A 85 13.90 -12.11 -9.85
C MET A 85 14.85 -11.00 -10.31
N LEU A 86 15.06 -10.86 -11.62
CA LEU A 86 15.99 -9.87 -12.16
C LEU A 86 15.47 -8.44 -12.03
N LYS A 87 14.18 -8.21 -12.30
CA LYS A 87 13.59 -6.87 -12.38
C LYS A 87 13.09 -6.36 -11.03
N ASN A 88 12.21 -7.12 -10.37
CA ASN A 88 11.51 -6.67 -9.16
C ASN A 88 12.38 -6.81 -7.91
N LEU A 89 13.29 -7.80 -7.87
CA LEU A 89 14.15 -8.01 -6.71
C LEU A 89 15.53 -7.43 -6.94
N THR A 90 16.35 -8.05 -7.79
CA THR A 90 17.75 -7.64 -8.01
C THR A 90 17.84 -6.21 -8.54
N GLY A 91 17.05 -5.87 -9.56
CA GLY A 91 17.03 -4.53 -10.13
C GLY A 91 16.65 -3.46 -9.11
N SER A 92 15.56 -3.66 -8.37
CA SER A 92 15.13 -2.75 -7.29
C SER A 92 16.16 -2.66 -6.16
N ALA A 93 16.81 -3.77 -5.78
CA ALA A 93 17.85 -3.76 -4.77
C ALA A 93 19.07 -2.92 -5.20
N ILE A 94 19.55 -3.10 -6.43
CA ILE A 94 20.65 -2.30 -6.98
C ILE A 94 20.27 -0.81 -7.11
N ALA A 95 19.00 -0.53 -7.44
CA ALA A 95 18.50 0.84 -7.52
C ALA A 95 18.32 1.52 -6.15
N GLY A 96 18.49 0.81 -5.03
CA GLY A 96 18.23 1.32 -3.69
C GLY A 96 16.75 1.65 -3.45
N ALA A 97 15.84 0.92 -4.10
CA ALA A 97 14.41 1.14 -3.98
C ALA A 97 13.91 0.81 -2.56
N LEU A 98 13.11 1.70 -1.99
CA LEU A 98 12.46 1.51 -0.70
C LEU A 98 11.01 1.06 -0.90
N GLY A 99 10.69 -0.19 -0.54
CA GLY A 99 9.35 -0.77 -0.72
C GLY A 99 8.90 -0.95 -2.18
N GLY A 100 9.77 -0.65 -3.16
CA GLY A 100 9.50 -0.67 -4.60
C GLY A 100 9.91 -1.97 -5.29
N PHE A 101 9.59 -3.14 -4.71
CA PHE A 101 9.96 -4.46 -5.25
C PHE A 101 8.87 -5.03 -6.16
N ASN A 102 8.39 -4.21 -7.09
CA ASN A 102 7.25 -4.52 -7.95
C ASN A 102 7.40 -3.89 -9.35
N ALA A 103 6.46 -4.21 -10.24
CA ALA A 103 6.47 -3.67 -11.60
C ALA A 103 5.86 -2.27 -11.69
N HIS A 104 4.61 -2.12 -11.28
CA HIS A 104 3.85 -0.88 -11.42
C HIS A 104 2.66 -0.82 -10.45
N ALA A 105 2.82 -1.25 -9.20
CA ALA A 105 1.74 -1.22 -8.19
C ALA A 105 1.11 0.18 -8.09
N SER A 106 1.94 1.21 -8.15
CA SER A 106 1.55 2.63 -8.19
C SER A 106 0.50 2.96 -9.26
N ASN A 107 0.53 2.33 -10.43
CA ASN A 107 -0.45 2.62 -11.49
C ASN A 107 -1.85 2.15 -11.07
N ILE A 108 -1.95 0.95 -10.50
CA ILE A 108 -3.23 0.39 -10.07
C ILE A 108 -3.76 1.16 -8.86
N VAL A 109 -2.91 1.41 -7.87
CA VAL A 109 -3.25 2.20 -6.68
C VAL A 109 -3.77 3.57 -7.08
N SER A 110 -3.03 4.31 -7.91
CA SER A 110 -3.45 5.64 -8.36
C SER A 110 -4.79 5.64 -9.09
N ALA A 111 -5.00 4.68 -10.00
CA ALA A 111 -6.25 4.59 -10.76
C ALA A 111 -7.45 4.33 -9.84
N VAL A 112 -7.32 3.37 -8.91
CA VAL A 112 -8.37 3.07 -7.94
C VAL A 112 -8.60 4.25 -6.99
N TYR A 113 -7.53 4.90 -6.54
CA TYR A 113 -7.59 6.01 -5.59
C TYR A 113 -8.36 7.21 -6.17
N ILE A 114 -8.03 7.58 -7.41
CA ILE A 114 -8.72 8.67 -8.11
C ILE A 114 -10.19 8.31 -8.37
N ALA A 115 -10.46 7.08 -8.81
CA ALA A 115 -11.83 6.64 -9.10
C ALA A 115 -12.72 6.57 -7.85
N THR A 116 -12.16 6.19 -6.70
CA THR A 116 -12.92 5.94 -5.45
C THR A 116 -12.79 7.07 -4.42
N GLY A 117 -12.18 8.20 -4.77
CA GLY A 117 -12.15 9.39 -3.92
C GLY A 117 -11.18 9.33 -2.74
N GLN A 118 -10.12 8.53 -2.87
CA GLN A 118 -9.01 8.49 -1.93
C GLN A 118 -8.09 9.71 -2.10
N ASP A 119 -7.08 9.86 -1.25
CA ASP A 119 -6.05 10.89 -1.39
C ASP A 119 -4.94 10.38 -2.34
N PRO A 120 -4.82 10.89 -3.59
CA PRO A 120 -3.85 10.37 -4.54
C PRO A 120 -2.39 10.62 -4.15
N ALA A 121 -2.12 11.58 -3.25
CA ALA A 121 -0.77 11.84 -2.78
C ALA A 121 -0.25 10.70 -1.88
N GLN A 122 -1.15 9.94 -1.25
CA GLN A 122 -0.78 8.77 -0.42
C GLN A 122 -0.36 7.56 -1.25
N ASN A 123 -0.43 7.64 -2.59
CA ASN A 123 0.14 6.64 -3.47
C ASN A 123 1.65 6.43 -3.22
N VAL A 124 2.37 7.43 -2.71
CA VAL A 124 3.80 7.32 -2.37
C VAL A 124 4.08 6.11 -1.47
N GLU A 125 3.31 5.95 -0.40
CA GLU A 125 3.44 4.84 0.55
C GLU A 125 2.45 3.71 0.32
N SER A 126 1.26 3.99 -0.22
CA SER A 126 0.25 2.96 -0.52
C SER A 126 0.65 2.06 -1.69
N SER A 127 1.62 2.47 -2.50
CA SER A 127 2.17 1.67 -3.59
C SER A 127 3.39 0.82 -3.20
N HIS A 128 3.82 0.89 -1.94
CA HIS A 128 4.79 -0.06 -1.39
C HIS A 128 4.29 -1.49 -1.62
N CYS A 129 5.06 -2.27 -2.37
CA CYS A 129 4.66 -3.59 -2.80
C CYS A 129 5.90 -4.43 -3.11
N ILE A 130 5.90 -5.67 -2.62
CA ILE A 130 6.79 -6.73 -3.09
C ILE A 130 5.99 -7.76 -3.86
N THR A 131 6.44 -8.07 -5.07
CA THR A 131 5.87 -9.11 -5.95
C THR A 131 6.78 -10.33 -5.95
N MET A 132 6.24 -11.48 -5.56
CA MET A 132 6.95 -12.75 -5.61
C MET A 132 6.30 -13.66 -6.65
N MET A 133 7.13 -14.42 -7.35
CA MET A 133 6.72 -15.36 -8.38
C MET A 133 7.51 -16.65 -8.23
N GLU A 134 6.82 -17.78 -8.21
CA GLU A 134 7.41 -19.10 -8.03
C GLU A 134 6.81 -20.10 -9.02
N ALA A 135 7.64 -21.01 -9.52
CA ALA A 135 7.18 -22.11 -10.34
C ALA A 135 6.67 -23.24 -9.42
N VAL A 136 5.41 -23.64 -9.59
CA VAL A 136 4.78 -24.69 -8.77
C VAL A 136 4.29 -25.84 -9.64
N ASN A 137 3.83 -26.93 -9.01
CA ASN A 137 3.32 -28.12 -9.71
C ASN A 137 4.30 -28.70 -10.74
N GLY A 138 5.58 -28.82 -10.36
CA GLY A 138 6.64 -29.31 -11.25
C GLY A 138 7.09 -28.29 -12.29
N GLY A 139 6.87 -26.99 -12.04
CA GLY A 139 7.28 -25.88 -12.90
C GLY A 139 6.28 -25.50 -13.99
N LYS A 140 5.08 -26.11 -13.98
CA LYS A 140 4.03 -25.87 -14.98
C LYS A 140 3.21 -24.63 -14.67
N ASP A 141 2.88 -24.43 -13.41
CA ASP A 141 2.00 -23.35 -12.99
C ASP A 141 2.81 -22.24 -12.32
N LEU A 142 2.30 -21.01 -12.41
CA LEU A 142 2.89 -19.85 -11.78
C LEU A 142 2.13 -19.53 -10.49
N HIS A 143 2.78 -19.63 -9.34
CA HIS A 143 2.32 -18.95 -8.14
C HIS A 143 2.81 -17.51 -8.18
N VAL A 144 1.91 -16.57 -7.92
CA VAL A 144 2.23 -15.14 -7.81
C VAL A 144 1.61 -14.59 -6.54
N SER A 145 2.35 -13.74 -5.83
CA SER A 145 1.84 -13.03 -4.67
C SER A 145 2.30 -11.57 -4.65
N VAL A 146 1.49 -10.73 -4.05
CA VAL A 146 1.81 -9.33 -3.75
C VAL A 146 1.60 -9.08 -2.26
N SER A 147 2.55 -8.39 -1.63
CA SER A 147 2.43 -7.93 -0.25
C SER A 147 2.58 -6.42 -0.19
N MET A 148 1.59 -5.76 0.39
CA MET A 148 1.47 -4.30 0.45
C MET A 148 1.24 -3.88 1.91
N PRO A 149 2.29 -3.47 2.64
CA PRO A 149 2.21 -3.28 4.09
C PRO A 149 1.59 -1.95 4.51
N SER A 150 1.47 -0.98 3.60
CA SER A 150 1.14 0.41 3.95
C SER A 150 0.01 1.04 3.12
N ILE A 151 -1.08 0.31 2.86
CA ILE A 151 -2.22 0.84 2.09
C ILE A 151 -3.07 1.78 2.96
N GLU A 152 -3.10 3.06 2.59
CA GLU A 152 -3.93 4.06 3.27
C GLU A 152 -5.20 4.35 2.49
N VAL A 153 -6.30 3.78 2.97
CA VAL A 153 -7.58 3.77 2.27
C VAL A 153 -8.72 3.94 3.26
N GLY A 154 -9.82 4.53 2.81
CA GLY A 154 -11.08 4.57 3.55
C GLY A 154 -12.28 4.67 2.61
N THR A 155 -13.46 4.31 3.09
CA THR A 155 -14.73 4.42 2.37
C THR A 155 -15.62 5.53 2.92
N VAL A 156 -15.19 6.18 4.02
CA VAL A 156 -15.87 7.35 4.61
C VAL A 156 -14.92 8.53 4.78
N GLY A 157 -15.38 9.71 4.37
CA GLY A 157 -14.67 10.99 4.53
C GLY A 157 -13.78 11.37 3.33
N GLY A 158 -13.35 12.63 3.28
CA GLY A 158 -12.57 13.15 2.15
C GLY A 158 -13.36 13.11 0.83
N GLY A 159 -12.71 12.68 -0.26
CA GLY A 159 -13.31 12.62 -1.59
C GLY A 159 -14.36 11.52 -1.77
N THR A 160 -14.45 10.55 -0.85
CA THR A 160 -15.40 9.42 -0.92
C THR A 160 -16.87 9.83 -0.89
N GLN A 161 -17.17 11.04 -0.40
CA GLN A 161 -18.53 11.60 -0.31
C GLN A 161 -19.00 12.27 -1.60
N LEU A 162 -18.10 12.47 -2.57
CA LEU A 162 -18.46 13.05 -3.86
C LEU A 162 -19.24 12.02 -4.68
N ALA A 163 -20.37 12.43 -5.26
CA ALA A 163 -21.32 11.52 -5.88
C ALA A 163 -20.69 10.54 -6.90
N SER A 164 -19.76 11.01 -7.74
CA SER A 164 -19.08 10.18 -8.74
C SER A 164 -18.18 9.11 -8.08
N GLN A 165 -17.40 9.51 -7.07
CA GLN A 165 -16.51 8.63 -6.33
C GLN A 165 -17.30 7.62 -5.48
N SER A 166 -18.38 8.06 -4.84
CA SER A 166 -19.28 7.16 -4.10
C SER A 166 -19.93 6.12 -5.03
N ALA A 167 -20.26 6.48 -6.27
CA ALA A 167 -20.77 5.52 -7.24
C ALA A 167 -19.75 4.42 -7.55
N CYS A 168 -18.46 4.76 -7.67
CA CYS A 168 -17.39 3.77 -7.84
C CYS A 168 -17.20 2.87 -6.60
N LEU A 169 -17.34 3.40 -5.38
CA LEU A 169 -17.33 2.59 -4.16
C LEU A 169 -18.52 1.63 -4.12
N ASN A 170 -19.72 2.10 -4.48
CA ASN A 170 -20.92 1.27 -4.56
C ASN A 170 -20.79 0.12 -5.59
N LEU A 171 -20.08 0.33 -6.70
CA LEU A 171 -19.79 -0.75 -7.66
C LEU A 171 -18.93 -1.87 -7.05
N LEU A 172 -18.06 -1.53 -6.09
CA LEU A 172 -17.25 -2.48 -5.35
C LEU A 172 -17.99 -3.06 -4.13
N GLY A 173 -19.15 -2.52 -3.77
CA GLY A 173 -19.97 -2.97 -2.64
C GLY A 173 -19.38 -2.60 -1.27
N VAL A 174 -18.64 -1.49 -1.19
CA VAL A 174 -17.96 -1.00 0.02
C VAL A 174 -18.24 0.46 0.31
#